data_AF-A0A1Y3A9Y9-F1
#
_entry.id   AF-A0A1Y3A9Y9-F1
#
_cell.length_a   1.000
_cell.length_b   1.000
_cell.length_c   1.000
_cell.angle_alpha   90.00
_cell.angle_beta   90.00
_cell.angle_gamma   90.00
#
_symmetry.space_group_name_H-M   'P 1'
#
loop_
_entity.id
_entity.type
_entity.pdbx_description
1 polymer ?
#
loop_
_entity_poly.entity_id
_entity_poly.type
_entity_poly.pdbx_seq_one_letter_code
_entity_poly.pdbx_strand_id
1 'polypeptide(L)'
;MRTSFNVPDDLVDEFDRTWREEGIENRSRAVREAMREFVESHSRLEDTTGEVVALVGFDYRHHEVIRELHGAQHEYQDVILNTSHTHQGEWCLESLFCRGDAERVRQLTYRIRDFDAVRQVKVMLIRDGPD
;
A
#
# COMPACT_ATOMS: atom_id res chain seq x y z
N MET A 1 -13.75 -21.52 12.14
CA MET A 1 -14.06 -22.01 10.77
C MET A 1 -12.75 -22.45 10.13
N ARG A 2 -12.75 -23.56 9.37
CA ARG A 2 -11.58 -24.03 8.61
C ARG A 2 -11.87 -23.79 7.13
N THR A 3 -10.97 -23.09 6.44
CA THR A 3 -11.10 -22.71 5.03
C THR A 3 -9.87 -23.19 4.27
N SER A 4 -10.05 -23.60 3.02
CA SER A 4 -8.98 -24.01 2.10
C SER A 4 -8.91 -23.02 0.95
N PHE A 5 -7.70 -22.70 0.51
CA PHE A 5 -7.43 -21.75 -0.58
C PHE A 5 -6.58 -22.45 -1.65
N ASN A 6 -6.78 -22.08 -2.91
CA ASN A 6 -5.82 -22.40 -3.97
C ASN A 6 -4.80 -21.25 -4.02
N VAL A 7 -3.53 -21.57 -3.81
CA VAL A 7 -2.42 -20.62 -3.77
C VAL A 7 -1.27 -21.25 -4.57
N PRO A 8 -0.56 -20.49 -5.42
CA PRO A 8 0.63 -20.99 -6.11
C PRO A 8 1.68 -21.55 -5.13
N ASP A 9 2.34 -22.65 -5.49
CA ASP A 9 3.29 -23.35 -4.61
C ASP A 9 4.47 -22.45 -4.23
N ASP A 10 4.97 -21.65 -5.18
CA ASP A 10 6.05 -20.69 -4.98
C ASP A 10 5.71 -19.62 -3.93
N LEU A 11 4.46 -19.13 -3.94
CA LEU A 11 3.98 -18.17 -2.94
C LEU A 11 3.82 -18.83 -1.56
N VAL A 12 3.38 -20.09 -1.51
CA VAL A 12 3.32 -20.84 -0.25
C VAL A 12 4.71 -21.01 0.34
N ASP A 13 5.70 -21.37 -0.47
CA ASP A 13 7.08 -21.58 -0.05
C ASP A 13 7.72 -20.29 0.46
N GLU A 14 7.51 -19.17 -0.24
CA GLU A 14 7.99 -17.86 0.19
C GLU A 14 7.35 -17.43 1.51
N PHE A 15 6.02 -17.53 1.63
CA PHE A 15 5.31 -17.22 2.88
C PHE A 15 5.85 -18.06 4.05
N ASP A 16 6.13 -19.33 3.77
CA ASP A 16 6.63 -20.29 4.75
C ASP A 16 8.04 -19.98 5.24
N ARG A 17 8.89 -19.47 4.37
CA ARG A 17 10.21 -18.96 4.75
C ARG A 17 10.05 -17.73 5.64
N THR A 18 9.24 -16.75 5.22
CA THR A 18 9.05 -15.49 5.93
C THR A 18 8.57 -15.70 7.37
N TRP A 19 7.49 -16.47 7.60
CA TRP A 19 6.98 -16.58 8.98
C TRP A 19 7.92 -17.33 9.92
N ARG A 20 8.76 -18.24 9.40
CA ARG A 20 9.79 -18.93 10.18
C ARG A 20 10.93 -17.99 10.57
N GLU A 21 11.35 -17.12 9.64
CA GLU A 21 12.37 -16.09 9.91
C GLU A 21 11.88 -15.08 10.96
N GLU A 22 10.60 -14.71 10.91
CA GLU A 22 9.93 -13.85 11.90
C GLU A 22 9.66 -14.56 13.25
N GLY A 23 10.01 -15.85 13.38
CA GLY A 23 9.84 -16.61 14.62
C GLY A 23 8.37 -16.86 15.01
N ILE A 24 7.44 -16.81 14.05
CA ILE A 24 6.02 -17.08 14.30
C ILE A 24 5.84 -18.57 14.59
N GLU A 25 4.98 -18.93 15.55
CA GLU A 25 4.87 -20.32 16.06
C GLU A 25 4.43 -21.35 15.01
N ASN A 26 3.58 -20.95 14.06
CA ASN A 26 3.04 -21.84 13.03
C ASN A 26 2.40 -21.05 11.88
N ARG A 27 2.27 -21.71 10.72
CA ARG A 27 1.64 -21.16 9.51
C ARG A 27 0.24 -20.58 9.76
N SER A 28 -0.60 -21.24 10.56
CA SER A 28 -1.96 -20.75 10.86
C SER A 28 -1.96 -19.42 11.62
N ARG A 29 -0.99 -19.19 12.52
CA ARG A 29 -0.79 -17.91 13.18
C ARG A 29 -0.36 -16.84 12.17
N ALA A 30 0.63 -17.14 11.35
CA ALA A 30 1.11 -16.23 10.30
C ALA A 30 -0.01 -15.82 9.34
N VAL A 31 -0.84 -16.78 8.88
CA VAL A 31 -1.96 -16.50 7.97
C VAL A 31 -2.98 -15.58 8.63
N ARG A 32 -3.30 -15.79 9.91
CA ARG A 32 -4.23 -14.90 10.64
C ARG A 32 -3.67 -13.49 10.81
N GLU A 33 -2.36 -13.37 11.04
CA GLU A 33 -1.66 -12.09 11.15
C GLU A 33 -1.73 -11.35 9.81
N ALA A 34 -1.38 -12.02 8.72
CA ALA A 34 -1.46 -11.47 7.36
C ALA A 34 -2.90 -11.06 6.98
N MET A 35 -3.90 -11.87 7.32
CA MET A 35 -5.31 -11.52 7.12
C MET A 35 -5.73 -10.30 7.94
N ARG A 36 -5.24 -10.18 9.19
CA ARG A 36 -5.52 -9.02 10.04
C ARG A 36 -4.87 -7.77 9.48
N GLU A 37 -3.61 -7.82 9.08
CA GLU A 37 -2.92 -6.70 8.43
C GLU A 37 -3.64 -6.29 7.14
N PHE A 38 -4.07 -7.26 6.34
CA PHE A 38 -4.88 -7.00 5.15
C PHE A 38 -6.18 -6.28 5.51
N VAL A 39 -6.96 -6.79 6.47
CA VAL A 39 -8.22 -6.15 6.87
C VAL A 39 -7.97 -4.76 7.46
N GLU A 40 -7.03 -4.59 8.38
CA GLU A 40 -6.74 -3.31 9.05
C GLU A 40 -6.23 -2.25 8.09
N SER A 41 -5.40 -2.63 7.12
CA SER A 41 -4.92 -1.71 6.10
C SER A 41 -6.03 -1.21 5.16
N HIS A 42 -7.09 -1.99 4.97
CA HIS A 42 -8.23 -1.60 4.12
C HIS A 42 -9.34 -0.93 4.93
N SER A 43 -9.71 -1.46 6.11
CA SER A 43 -10.76 -0.88 6.95
C SER A 43 -10.40 0.51 7.47
N ARG A 44 -9.14 0.76 7.87
CA ARG A 44 -8.73 2.12 8.29
C ARG A 44 -8.82 3.13 7.14
N LEU A 45 -8.52 2.71 5.92
CA LEU A 45 -8.65 3.56 4.73
C LEU A 45 -10.13 3.82 4.41
N GLU A 46 -11.00 2.83 4.53
CA GLU A 46 -12.42 2.93 4.21
C GLU A 46 -13.24 3.68 5.29
N ASP A 47 -12.98 3.42 6.58
CA ASP A 47 -13.71 4.00 7.72
C ASP A 47 -13.26 5.42 8.06
N THR A 48 -12.19 5.93 7.44
CA THR A 48 -11.69 7.28 7.69
C THR A 48 -12.44 8.30 6.85
N THR A 49 -12.87 9.37 7.52
CA THR A 49 -13.64 10.49 6.98
C THR A 49 -13.04 11.80 7.46
N GLY A 50 -13.35 12.90 6.77
CA GLY A 50 -12.81 14.22 7.09
C GLY A 50 -11.39 14.44 6.56
N GLU A 51 -10.74 15.48 7.05
CA GLU A 51 -9.37 15.82 6.65
C GLU A 51 -8.35 14.88 7.31
N VAL A 52 -7.38 14.42 6.53
CA VAL A 52 -6.32 13.50 6.97
C VAL A 52 -4.96 13.98 6.52
N VAL A 53 -3.93 13.56 7.25
CA VAL A 53 -2.54 13.58 6.79
C VAL A 53 -2.15 12.14 6.48
N ALA A 54 -1.52 11.90 5.33
CA ALA A 54 -1.16 10.55 4.91
C ALA A 54 0.21 10.50 4.25
N LEU A 55 0.87 9.36 4.41
CA LEU A 55 2.02 8.97 3.61
C LEU A 55 1.63 7.77 2.76
N VAL A 56 1.68 7.91 1.44
CA VAL A 56 1.48 6.82 0.48
C VAL A 56 2.85 6.46 -0.09
N GLY A 57 3.38 5.31 0.28
CA GLY A 57 4.65 4.78 -0.24
C GLY A 57 4.39 3.64 -1.21
N PHE A 58 5.04 3.65 -2.37
CA PHE A 58 4.88 2.60 -3.37
C PHE A 58 6.13 2.37 -4.20
N ASP A 59 6.25 1.16 -4.75
CA ASP A 59 7.30 0.82 -5.71
C ASP A 59 6.75 0.73 -7.14
N TYR A 60 7.61 0.93 -8.14
CA TYR A 60 7.28 0.62 -9.55
C TYR A 60 8.50 0.37 -10.43
N ARG A 61 8.31 -0.29 -11.59
CA ARG A 61 9.34 -0.43 -12.63
C ARG A 61 9.28 0.70 -13.66
N HIS A 62 10.41 1.37 -13.86
CA HIS A 62 10.47 2.76 -14.36
C HIS A 62 10.18 2.98 -15.86
N HIS A 63 10.44 2.02 -16.75
CA HIS A 63 10.62 2.33 -18.17
C HIS A 63 9.34 2.64 -18.95
N GLU A 64 8.15 2.22 -18.48
CA GLU A 64 6.90 2.36 -19.24
C GLU A 64 5.82 3.16 -18.48
N VAL A 65 5.77 3.06 -17.15
CA VAL A 65 4.63 3.61 -16.37
C VAL A 65 4.80 5.05 -15.91
N ILE A 66 6.03 5.59 -15.89
CA ILE A 66 6.32 6.84 -15.17
C ILE A 66 5.49 8.04 -15.64
N ARG A 67 5.22 8.16 -16.94
CA ARG A 67 4.40 9.26 -17.48
C ARG A 67 2.95 9.15 -17.03
N GLU A 68 2.37 7.97 -17.07
CA GLU A 68 0.99 7.74 -16.67
C GLU A 68 0.83 7.90 -15.15
N LEU A 69 1.84 7.45 -14.39
CA LEU A 69 1.88 7.55 -12.95
C LEU A 69 1.99 9.02 -12.50
N HIS A 70 2.88 9.80 -13.13
CA HIS A 70 2.93 11.25 -12.93
C HIS A 70 1.62 11.93 -13.36
N GLY A 71 1.03 11.53 -14.48
CA GLY A 71 -0.26 12.04 -14.94
C GLY A 71 -1.35 11.83 -13.88
N ALA A 72 -1.45 10.61 -13.35
CA ALA A 72 -2.35 10.31 -12.24
C ALA A 72 -2.04 11.20 -11.01
N GLN A 73 -0.77 11.32 -10.58
CA GLN A 73 -0.42 12.19 -9.45
C GLN A 73 -0.83 13.65 -9.69
N HIS A 74 -0.67 14.18 -10.90
CA HIS A 74 -1.11 15.54 -11.25
C HIS A 74 -2.62 15.74 -11.11
N GLU A 75 -3.44 14.71 -11.35
CA GLU A 75 -4.88 14.77 -11.11
C GLU A 75 -5.23 14.90 -9.62
N TYR A 76 -4.33 14.53 -8.71
CA TYR A 76 -4.49 14.59 -7.25
C TYR A 76 -3.55 15.62 -6.58
N GLN A 77 -3.01 16.58 -7.35
CA GLN A 77 -2.13 17.63 -6.82
C GLN A 77 -2.80 18.50 -5.75
N ASP A 78 -4.14 18.48 -5.67
CA ASP A 78 -4.92 19.14 -4.64
C ASP A 78 -4.68 18.56 -3.24
N VAL A 79 -4.30 17.28 -3.15
CA VAL A 79 -4.04 16.59 -1.87
C VAL A 79 -2.59 16.14 -1.70
N ILE A 80 -1.75 16.16 -2.74
CA ILE A 80 -0.33 15.83 -2.65
C ILE A 80 0.46 17.10 -2.31
N LEU A 81 1.06 17.12 -1.11
CA LEU A 81 1.91 18.21 -0.64
C LEU A 81 3.30 18.15 -1.26
N ASN A 82 3.90 16.96 -1.29
CA ASN A 82 5.15 16.72 -2.00
C ASN A 82 5.32 15.24 -2.35
N THR A 83 6.23 15.01 -3.28
CA THR A 83 6.70 13.70 -3.71
C THR A 83 8.18 13.54 -3.35
N SER A 84 8.60 12.33 -2.96
CA SER A 84 10.00 11.96 -2.86
C SER A 84 10.23 10.63 -3.57
N HIS A 85 11.24 10.59 -4.45
CA HIS A 85 11.52 9.49 -5.36
C HIS A 85 12.98 9.06 -5.25
N THR A 86 13.22 7.75 -5.20
CA THR A 86 14.57 7.18 -5.17
C THR A 86 14.71 5.98 -6.11
N HIS A 87 15.84 5.90 -6.81
CA HIS A 87 16.15 4.78 -7.71
C HIS A 87 16.81 3.62 -6.95
N GLN A 88 16.34 2.40 -7.19
CA GLN A 88 16.79 1.16 -6.55
C GLN A 88 17.25 0.14 -7.60
N GLY A 89 17.98 0.61 -8.62
CA GLY A 89 18.35 -0.18 -9.79
C GLY A 89 17.21 -0.21 -10.81
N GLU A 90 16.54 -1.37 -10.96
CA GLU A 90 15.49 -1.57 -11.97
C GLU A 90 14.08 -1.11 -11.53
N TRP A 91 13.93 -0.71 -10.28
CA TRP A 91 12.69 -0.21 -9.71
C TRP A 91 12.93 1.08 -8.93
N CYS A 92 11.86 1.80 -8.64
CA CYS A 92 11.89 3.05 -7.90
C CYS A 92 10.96 2.97 -6.70
N LEU A 93 11.39 3.57 -5.60
CA LEU A 93 10.56 3.82 -4.43
C LEU A 93 10.11 5.27 -4.48
N GLU A 94 8.81 5.48 -4.41
CA GLU A 94 8.20 6.80 -4.39
C GLU A 94 7.26 6.96 -3.20
N SER A 95 7.22 8.17 -2.67
CA SER A 95 6.41 8.52 -1.50
C SER A 95 5.69 9.83 -1.74
N LEU A 96 4.38 9.82 -1.48
CA LEU A 96 3.50 10.98 -1.58
C LEU A 96 3.08 11.38 -0.17
N PHE A 97 3.47 12.58 0.24
CA PHE A 97 2.98 13.19 1.45
C PHE A 97 1.68 13.92 1.11
N CYS A 98 0.59 13.51 1.73
CA CYS A 98 -0.74 13.98 1.38
C CYS A 98 -1.43 14.67 2.56
N ARG A 99 -2.23 15.69 2.27
CA ARG A 99 -3.19 16.29 3.20
C ARG A 99 -4.46 16.66 2.46
N GLY A 100 -5.61 16.26 2.99
CA GLY A 100 -6.91 16.61 2.42
C GLY A 100 -8.00 15.63 2.81
N ASP A 101 -9.09 15.64 2.05
CA ASP A 101 -10.22 14.76 2.31
C ASP A 101 -9.83 13.28 2.21
N ALA A 102 -10.25 12.48 3.20
CA ALA A 102 -9.94 11.06 3.30
C ALA A 102 -10.38 10.26 2.07
N GLU A 103 -11.52 10.60 1.47
CA GLU A 103 -11.99 9.97 0.23
C GLU A 103 -11.04 10.28 -0.93
N ARG A 104 -10.58 11.52 -1.03
CA ARG A 104 -9.67 11.96 -2.09
C ARG A 104 -8.31 11.25 -2.00
N VAL A 105 -7.74 11.15 -0.79
CA VAL A 105 -6.49 10.41 -0.53
C VAL A 105 -6.66 8.90 -0.78
N ARG A 106 -7.84 8.34 -0.46
CA ARG A 106 -8.18 6.94 -0.75
C ARG A 106 -8.29 6.69 -2.25
N GLN A 107 -8.95 7.57 -3.00
CA GLN A 107 -9.03 7.49 -4.46
C GLN A 107 -7.65 7.55 -5.11
N LEU A 108 -6.76 8.46 -4.66
CA LEU A 108 -5.36 8.50 -5.09
C LEU A 108 -4.67 7.15 -4.84
N THR A 109 -4.79 6.62 -3.62
CA THR A 109 -4.19 5.33 -3.25
C THR A 109 -4.66 4.21 -4.19
N TYR A 110 -5.96 4.14 -4.47
CA TYR A 110 -6.53 3.13 -5.37
C TYR A 110 -6.05 3.34 -6.81
N ARG A 111 -5.98 4.58 -7.27
CA ARG A 111 -5.46 4.90 -8.60
C ARG A 111 -4.01 4.45 -8.78
N ILE A 112 -3.17 4.60 -7.75
CA ILE A 112 -1.77 4.12 -7.75
C ILE A 112 -1.70 2.59 -7.74
N ARG A 113 -2.55 1.91 -6.95
CA ARG A 113 -2.62 0.44 -6.91
C ARG A 113 -3.04 -0.19 -8.24
N ASP A 114 -3.76 0.54 -9.09
CA ASP A 114 -4.31 0.05 -10.35
C ASP A 114 -3.27 -0.01 -11.49
N PHE A 115 -2.05 0.48 -11.26
CA PHE A 115 -0.97 0.37 -12.25
C PHE A 115 -0.30 -1.00 -12.17
N ASP A 116 -0.29 -1.75 -13.29
CA ASP A 116 0.36 -3.07 -13.39
C ASP A 116 1.84 -3.06 -12.98
N ALA A 117 2.53 -1.94 -13.19
CA ALA A 117 3.95 -1.78 -12.86
C ALA A 117 4.21 -1.50 -11.38
N VAL A 118 3.18 -1.23 -10.57
CA VAL A 118 3.25 -0.99 -9.12
C VAL A 118 3.08 -2.32 -8.39
N ARG A 119 4.06 -2.73 -7.58
CA ARG A 119 3.98 -4.03 -6.89
C ARG A 119 3.40 -3.90 -5.49
N GLN A 120 3.80 -2.87 -4.76
CA GLN A 120 3.33 -2.62 -3.40
C GLN A 120 2.94 -1.17 -3.20
N VAL A 121 1.85 -0.97 -2.44
CA VAL A 121 1.43 0.33 -1.92
C VAL A 121 1.16 0.19 -0.43
N LYS A 122 1.87 0.97 0.38
CA LYS A 122 1.67 1.09 1.81
C LYS A 122 1.15 2.49 2.13
N VAL A 123 0.15 2.56 3.00
CA VAL A 123 -0.43 3.83 3.42
C VAL A 123 -0.33 3.94 4.94
N MET A 124 0.25 5.05 5.40
CA MET A 124 0.20 5.46 6.79
C MET A 124 -0.75 6.65 6.90
N LEU A 125 -1.90 6.43 7.52
CA LEU A 125 -2.87 7.48 7.84
C LEU A 125 -2.59 8.03 9.23
N ILE A 126 -2.44 9.34 9.32
CA ILE A 126 -2.37 10.12 10.55
C ILE A 126 -3.66 10.95 10.57
N ARG A 127 -4.57 10.63 11.50
CA ARG A 127 -5.78 11.44 11.66
C ARG A 127 -5.37 12.82 12.17
N ASP A 128 -5.79 13.86 11.48
CA ASP A 128 -5.82 15.22 12.05
C ASP A 128 -7.06 15.23 12.96
N GLY A 129 -6.91 14.78 14.20
CA GLY A 129 -7.96 14.94 15.20
C GLY A 129 -8.13 16.43 15.52
N PRO A 130 -9.33 16.92 15.87
CA PRO A 130 -9.40 18.20 16.56
C PRO A 130 -8.63 18.04 17.87
N ASP A 131 -7.69 18.94 18.14
CA ASP A 131 -7.07 19.07 19.47
C ASP A 131 -8.13 19.08 20.59
#